data_AF-A0A0P9X9N0-F1
#
_entry.id   AF-A0A0P9X9N0-F1
#
_cell.length_a   1.000
_cell.length_b   1.000
_cell.length_c   1.000
_cell.angle_alpha   90.00
_cell.angle_beta   90.00
_cell.angle_gamma   90.00
#
_symmetry.space_group_name_H-M   'P 1'
#
loop_
_entity.id
_entity.type
_entity.pdbx_description
1 polymer ?
#
loop_
_entity_poly.entity_id
_entity_poly.type
_entity_poly.pdbx_seq_one_letter_code
_entity_poly.pdbx_strand_id
1 'polypeptide(L)'
;MSRTGARDTARRQLTETLNVLTDCVALLGRSRKLVEHINTPEVAQYLADLATFCERPFPSQVSQHPDNVAVDTFAAAMKTKLANARAKGRQGWSEESVRDEQFAELLVGHLSKSNLGNFEDIANFAMMLHQRGSDPAVLTLALYKANPHMEPVAWDVLSSRGSWCKTVRGHETALAAEQRGFKIEPLYRHALPYKAKAAGQLEKCA
;
A
#
# COMPACT_ATOMS: atom_id res chain seq x y z
N MET A 1 -9.60 10.56 -12.47
CA MET A 1 -9.95 9.13 -12.57
C MET A 1 -9.36 8.40 -11.37
N SER A 2 -10.17 7.69 -10.57
CA SER A 2 -9.68 6.95 -9.40
C SER A 2 -8.76 5.80 -9.83
N ARG A 3 -7.64 5.58 -9.11
CA ARG A 3 -6.69 4.47 -9.34
C ARG A 3 -7.38 3.10 -9.35
N THR A 4 -8.48 2.95 -8.61
CA THR A 4 -9.30 1.73 -8.58
C THR A 4 -10.06 1.52 -9.90
N GLY A 5 -10.62 2.59 -10.47
CA GLY A 5 -11.35 2.52 -11.74
C GLY A 5 -10.44 2.14 -12.92
N ALA A 6 -9.21 2.66 -12.96
CA ALA A 6 -8.24 2.29 -13.98
C ALA A 6 -7.85 0.80 -13.90
N ARG A 7 -7.70 0.27 -12.67
CA ARG A 7 -7.37 -1.14 -12.46
C ARG A 7 -8.51 -2.08 -12.86
N ASP A 8 -9.74 -1.73 -12.53
CA ASP A 8 -10.89 -2.58 -12.83
C ASP A 8 -11.20 -2.57 -14.33
N THR A 9 -10.99 -1.43 -15.01
CA THR A 9 -11.01 -1.36 -16.48
C THR A 9 -9.94 -2.25 -17.10
N ALA A 10 -8.69 -2.20 -16.62
CA ALA A 10 -7.61 -3.05 -17.12
C ALA A 10 -7.90 -4.54 -16.94
N ARG A 11 -8.50 -4.93 -15.81
CA ARG A 11 -8.93 -6.31 -15.56
C ARG A 11 -10.01 -6.75 -16.54
N ARG A 12 -11.02 -5.91 -16.77
CA ARG A 12 -12.09 -6.21 -17.74
C ARG A 12 -11.51 -6.38 -19.16
N GLN A 13 -10.65 -5.46 -19.60
CA GLN A 13 -9.99 -5.53 -20.90
C GLN A 13 -9.15 -6.81 -21.06
N LEU A 14 -8.43 -7.22 -20.00
CA LEU A 14 -7.68 -8.47 -20.02
C LEU A 14 -8.59 -9.69 -20.16
N THR A 15 -9.69 -9.75 -19.41
CA THR A 15 -10.68 -10.83 -19.50
C THR A 15 -11.30 -10.90 -20.91
N GLU A 16 -11.70 -9.76 -21.48
CA GLU A 16 -12.25 -9.70 -22.84
C GLU A 16 -11.22 -10.17 -23.87
N THR A 17 -9.96 -9.76 -23.72
CA THR A 17 -8.86 -10.22 -24.60
C THR A 17 -8.65 -11.72 -24.50
N LEU A 18 -8.66 -12.28 -23.28
CA LEU A 18 -8.51 -13.72 -23.06
C LEU A 18 -9.68 -14.51 -23.66
N ASN A 19 -10.92 -13.99 -23.59
CA ASN A 19 -12.08 -14.61 -24.22
C ASN A 19 -11.92 -14.65 -25.75
N VAL A 20 -11.53 -13.53 -26.37
CA VAL A 20 -11.28 -13.47 -27.83
C VAL A 20 -10.20 -14.47 -28.24
N LEU A 21 -9.10 -14.54 -27.50
CA LEU A 21 -8.03 -15.51 -27.78
C LEU A 21 -8.52 -16.95 -27.64
N THR A 22 -9.37 -17.24 -26.66
CA THR A 22 -9.98 -18.57 -26.47
C THR A 22 -10.86 -18.95 -27.66
N ASP A 23 -11.69 -18.02 -28.13
CA ASP A 23 -12.54 -18.23 -29.31
C ASP A 23 -11.71 -18.43 -30.58
N CYS A 24 -10.62 -17.68 -30.75
CA CYS A 24 -9.66 -17.87 -31.84
C CYS A 24 -9.07 -19.28 -31.83
N VAL A 25 -8.60 -19.77 -30.68
CA VAL A 25 -8.05 -21.13 -30.55
C VAL A 25 -9.11 -22.19 -30.90
N ALA A 26 -10.34 -22.01 -30.45
CA ALA A 26 -11.44 -22.92 -30.80
C ALA A 26 -11.74 -22.93 -32.31
N LEU A 27 -11.72 -21.77 -32.96
CA LEU A 27 -11.92 -21.64 -34.40
C LEU A 27 -10.79 -22.32 -35.19
N LEU A 28 -9.53 -22.12 -34.79
CA LEU A 28 -8.36 -22.77 -35.39
C LEU A 28 -8.38 -24.28 -35.19
N GLY A 29 -8.86 -24.77 -34.04
CA GLY A 29 -9.05 -26.20 -33.81
C GLY A 29 -10.10 -26.81 -34.75
N ARG A 30 -11.19 -26.07 -35.04
CA ARG A 30 -12.21 -26.50 -36.01
C ARG A 30 -11.68 -26.48 -37.44
N SER A 31 -10.94 -25.43 -37.84
CA SER A 31 -10.36 -25.35 -39.18
C SER A 31 -9.38 -26.49 -39.43
N ARG A 32 -8.52 -26.83 -38.46
CA ARG A 32 -7.60 -27.97 -38.52
C ARG A 32 -8.33 -29.28 -38.85
N LYS A 33 -9.41 -29.61 -38.12
CA LYS A 33 -10.21 -30.83 -38.37
C LYS A 33 -10.83 -30.87 -39.76
N LEU A 34 -11.21 -29.71 -40.31
CA LEU A 34 -11.80 -29.63 -41.65
C LEU A 34 -10.78 -29.89 -42.75
N VAL A 35 -9.54 -29.41 -42.57
CA VAL A 35 -8.52 -29.48 -43.62
C VAL A 35 -7.57 -30.66 -43.50
N GLU A 36 -7.49 -31.35 -42.35
CA GLU A 36 -6.52 -32.44 -42.14
C GLU A 36 -6.63 -33.62 -43.11
N HIS A 37 -7.78 -33.77 -43.78
CA HIS A 37 -8.03 -34.82 -44.76
C HIS A 37 -7.67 -34.41 -46.20
N ILE A 38 -7.30 -33.15 -46.42
CA ILE A 38 -6.98 -32.60 -47.75
C ILE A 38 -5.49 -32.77 -48.01
N ASN A 39 -5.12 -33.60 -48.99
CA ASN A 39 -3.73 -33.92 -49.29
C ASN A 39 -3.13 -32.97 -50.35
N THR A 40 -2.91 -31.70 -49.98
CA THR A 40 -2.21 -30.71 -50.82
C THR A 40 -1.02 -30.09 -50.07
N PRO A 41 0.02 -29.65 -50.79
CA PRO A 41 1.20 -29.04 -50.15
C PRO A 41 0.87 -27.77 -49.35
N GLU A 42 -0.13 -26.99 -49.78
CA GLU A 42 -0.58 -25.78 -49.08
C GLU A 42 -1.21 -26.12 -47.71
N VAL A 43 -1.98 -27.21 -47.66
CA VAL A 43 -2.59 -27.68 -46.40
C VAL A 43 -1.52 -28.25 -45.46
N ALA A 44 -0.54 -28.97 -46.00
CA ALA A 44 0.59 -29.45 -45.21
C ALA A 44 1.37 -28.29 -44.56
N GLN A 45 1.64 -27.22 -45.32
CA GLN A 45 2.29 -26.02 -44.79
C GLN A 45 1.43 -25.34 -43.72
N TYR A 46 0.13 -25.17 -43.96
CA TYR A 46 -0.80 -24.59 -42.98
C TYR A 46 -0.82 -25.36 -41.65
N LEU A 47 -0.87 -26.69 -41.71
CA LEU A 47 -0.85 -27.53 -40.51
C LEU A 47 0.47 -27.44 -39.75
N ALA A 48 1.59 -27.32 -40.45
CA ALA A 48 2.91 -27.10 -39.84
C ALA A 48 3.02 -25.73 -39.16
N ASP A 49 2.51 -24.67 -39.79
CA ASP A 49 2.46 -23.32 -39.23
C ASP A 49 1.58 -23.27 -37.97
N LEU A 50 0.42 -23.94 -38.00
CA LEU A 50 -0.46 -24.09 -36.85
C LEU A 50 0.20 -24.83 -35.69
N ALA A 51 0.89 -25.94 -35.98
CA ALA A 51 1.62 -26.69 -34.95
C ALA A 51 2.70 -25.81 -34.30
N THR A 52 3.48 -25.10 -35.12
CA THR A 52 4.50 -24.15 -34.66
C THR A 52 3.91 -23.04 -33.79
N PHE A 53 2.74 -22.50 -34.18
CA PHE A 53 2.05 -21.50 -33.38
C PHE A 53 1.58 -22.06 -32.02
N CYS A 54 0.98 -23.26 -32.01
CA CYS A 54 0.49 -23.90 -30.79
C CYS A 54 1.61 -24.32 -29.84
N GLU A 55 2.78 -24.69 -30.37
CA GLU A 55 3.97 -25.05 -29.57
C GLU A 55 4.78 -23.84 -29.11
N ARG A 56 4.46 -22.63 -29.61
CA ARG A 56 5.17 -21.42 -29.22
C ARG A 56 5.00 -21.20 -27.70
N PRO A 57 6.09 -21.22 -26.92
CA PRO A 57 5.98 -20.96 -25.50
C PRO A 57 5.47 -19.54 -25.31
N PHE A 58 4.54 -19.38 -24.36
CA PHE A 58 4.26 -18.04 -23.85
C PHE A 58 5.58 -17.45 -23.36
N PRO A 59 5.85 -16.15 -23.63
CA PRO A 59 7.01 -15.51 -23.04
C PRO A 59 6.92 -15.75 -21.53
N SER A 60 7.91 -16.49 -21.00
CA SER A 60 8.05 -16.69 -19.57
C SER A 60 7.97 -15.31 -18.94
N GLN A 61 7.14 -15.15 -17.90
CA GLN A 61 7.09 -13.91 -17.13
C GLN A 61 8.52 -13.47 -16.90
N VAL A 62 8.86 -12.27 -17.39
CA VAL A 62 10.19 -11.67 -17.25
C VAL A 62 10.67 -11.99 -15.85
N SER A 63 11.82 -12.67 -15.74
CA SER A 63 12.42 -13.10 -14.47
C SER A 63 12.16 -12.03 -13.40
N GLN A 64 11.14 -12.26 -12.57
CA GLN A 64 10.73 -11.26 -11.61
C GLN A 64 11.84 -11.20 -10.58
N HIS A 65 12.34 -9.99 -10.31
CA HIS A 65 13.33 -9.79 -9.27
C HIS A 65 12.84 -10.49 -7.97
N PRO A 66 13.70 -11.23 -7.25
CA PRO A 66 13.30 -11.96 -6.04
C PRO A 66 12.51 -11.11 -5.04
N ASP A 67 12.81 -9.82 -4.91
CA ASP A 67 12.06 -8.89 -4.06
C ASP A 67 10.59 -8.77 -4.45
N ASN A 68 10.26 -8.74 -5.75
CA ASN A 68 8.87 -8.69 -6.22
C ASN A 68 8.14 -9.98 -5.85
N VAL A 69 8.79 -11.13 -6.00
CA VAL A 69 8.24 -12.43 -5.60
C VAL A 69 8.00 -12.47 -4.09
N ALA A 70 8.91 -11.93 -3.29
CA ALA A 70 8.76 -11.83 -1.84
C ALA A 70 7.59 -10.90 -1.46
N VAL A 71 7.46 -9.74 -2.10
CA VAL A 71 6.35 -8.80 -1.90
C VAL A 71 5.01 -9.45 -2.28
N ASP A 72 4.93 -10.15 -3.41
CA ASP A 72 3.71 -10.82 -3.84
C ASP A 72 3.30 -11.95 -2.87
N THR A 73 4.29 -12.71 -2.38
CA THR A 73 4.08 -13.74 -1.37
C THR A 73 3.55 -13.14 -0.06
N PHE A 74 4.16 -12.06 0.42
CA PHE A 74 3.72 -11.38 1.63
C PHE A 74 2.34 -10.72 1.47
N ALA A 75 2.07 -10.13 0.31
CA ALA A 75 0.77 -9.57 -0.02
C ALA A 75 -0.32 -10.65 -0.05
N ALA A 76 -0.01 -11.87 -0.48
CA ALA A 76 -0.94 -12.99 -0.38
C ALA A 76 -1.26 -13.35 1.09
N ALA A 77 -0.24 -13.41 1.95
CA ALA A 77 -0.44 -13.64 3.40
C ALA A 77 -1.30 -12.54 4.05
N MET A 78 -1.02 -11.26 3.74
CA MET A 78 -1.83 -10.12 4.19
C MET A 78 -3.30 -10.26 3.77
N LYS A 79 -3.57 -10.63 2.52
CA LYS A 79 -4.94 -10.82 1.99
C LYS A 79 -5.67 -11.95 2.72
N THR A 80 -5.01 -13.09 2.94
CA THR A 80 -5.57 -14.21 3.72
C THR A 80 -5.93 -13.77 5.13
N LYS A 81 -5.06 -13.00 5.79
CA LYS A 81 -5.33 -12.50 7.13
C LYS A 81 -6.52 -11.53 7.18
N LEU A 82 -6.63 -10.63 6.21
CA LEU A 82 -7.79 -9.75 6.08
C LEU A 82 -9.07 -10.53 5.77
N ALA A 83 -9.01 -11.61 4.97
CA ALA A 83 -10.17 -12.47 4.73
C ALA A 83 -10.67 -13.11 6.03
N ASN A 84 -9.76 -13.65 6.85
CA ASN A 84 -10.07 -14.19 8.17
C ASN A 84 -10.63 -13.13 9.14
N ALA A 85 -10.15 -11.87 9.04
CA ALA A 85 -10.70 -10.76 9.82
C ALA A 85 -12.14 -10.43 9.41
N ARG A 86 -12.42 -10.36 8.10
CA ARG A 86 -13.79 -10.16 7.56
C ARG A 86 -14.75 -11.26 7.99
N ALA A 87 -14.32 -12.52 7.96
CA ALA A 87 -15.12 -13.64 8.47
C ALA A 87 -15.49 -13.50 9.96
N LYS A 88 -14.70 -12.75 10.73
CA LYS A 88 -14.95 -12.41 12.14
C LYS A 88 -15.73 -11.09 12.32
N GLY A 89 -16.33 -10.55 11.25
CA GLY A 89 -17.07 -9.29 11.26
C GLY A 89 -16.19 -8.03 11.30
N ARG A 90 -14.85 -8.16 11.23
CA ARG A 90 -13.93 -7.01 11.23
C ARG A 90 -13.70 -6.53 9.80
N GLN A 91 -14.60 -5.66 9.35
CA GLN A 91 -14.59 -5.00 8.04
C GLN A 91 -14.79 -3.48 8.19
N GLY A 92 -14.92 -2.73 7.09
CA GLY A 92 -15.27 -1.30 7.15
C GLY A 92 -14.11 -0.34 7.46
N TRP A 93 -12.85 -0.81 7.48
CA TRP A 93 -11.69 0.05 7.78
C TRP A 93 -11.53 1.27 6.86
N SER A 94 -12.09 1.21 5.64
CA SER A 94 -12.06 2.28 4.65
C SER A 94 -13.20 3.30 4.80
N GLU A 95 -14.08 3.14 5.78
CA GLU A 95 -15.17 4.08 6.05
C GLU A 95 -14.65 5.39 6.65
N GLU A 96 -15.31 6.50 6.35
CA GLU A 96 -14.93 7.84 6.84
C GLU A 96 -15.14 8.00 8.35
N SER A 97 -16.06 7.21 8.93
CA SER A 97 -16.32 7.14 10.37
C SER A 97 -15.13 6.62 11.18
N VAL A 98 -14.24 5.85 10.53
CA VAL A 98 -13.07 5.27 11.18
C VAL A 98 -11.97 6.33 11.26
N ARG A 99 -11.32 6.43 12.43
CA ARG A 99 -10.26 7.41 12.67
C ARG A 99 -8.89 6.82 12.41
N ASP A 100 -8.01 7.59 11.76
CA ASP A 100 -6.66 7.16 11.42
C ASP A 100 -5.83 6.85 12.67
N GLU A 101 -6.07 7.59 13.76
CA GLU A 101 -5.38 7.38 15.04
C GLU A 101 -5.62 5.97 15.60
N GLN A 102 -6.78 5.36 15.33
CA GLN A 102 -7.07 4.01 15.78
C GLN A 102 -6.14 2.98 15.14
N PHE A 103 -5.84 3.11 13.85
CA PHE A 103 -4.90 2.22 13.17
C PHE A 103 -3.46 2.46 13.57
N ALA A 104 -3.08 3.72 13.82
CA ALA A 104 -1.77 4.06 14.35
C ALA A 104 -1.54 3.46 15.75
N GLU A 105 -2.53 3.57 16.64
CA GLU A 105 -2.52 2.97 17.98
C GLU A 105 -2.47 1.43 17.90
N LEU A 106 -3.24 0.81 17.01
CA LEU A 106 -3.18 -0.64 16.77
C LEU A 106 -1.81 -1.08 16.24
N LEU A 107 -1.24 -0.35 15.28
CA LEU A 107 0.08 -0.64 14.72
C LEU A 107 1.15 -0.62 15.83
N VAL A 108 1.21 0.47 16.60
CA VAL A 108 2.16 0.61 17.72
C VAL A 108 1.96 -0.50 18.75
N GLY A 109 0.71 -0.79 19.12
CA GLY A 109 0.39 -1.85 20.06
C GLY A 109 0.74 -3.26 19.55
N HIS A 110 0.91 -3.45 18.24
CA HIS A 110 1.37 -4.70 17.65
C HIS A 110 2.91 -4.82 17.61
N LEU A 111 3.68 -3.74 17.76
CA LEU A 111 5.14 -3.80 17.77
C LEU A 111 5.70 -4.61 18.96
N SER A 112 4.98 -4.64 20.08
CA SER A 112 5.37 -5.41 21.27
C SER A 112 4.89 -6.86 21.27
N LYS A 113 4.12 -7.29 20.26
CA LYS A 113 3.55 -8.64 20.20
C LYS A 113 4.48 -9.61 19.47
N SER A 114 4.56 -10.85 19.94
CA SER A 114 5.38 -11.92 19.37
C SER A 114 4.57 -13.09 18.77
N ASN A 115 3.27 -12.91 18.56
CA ASN A 115 2.42 -13.97 18.01
C ASN A 115 2.69 -14.23 16.53
N LEU A 116 2.46 -15.47 16.08
CA LEU A 116 2.54 -15.82 14.66
C LEU A 116 1.56 -14.95 13.84
N GLY A 117 2.03 -14.50 12.68
CA GLY A 117 1.27 -13.62 11.80
C GLY A 117 1.30 -12.13 12.18
N ASN A 118 2.04 -11.72 13.21
CA ASN A 118 2.05 -10.34 13.66
C ASN A 118 2.62 -9.36 12.60
N PHE A 119 3.56 -9.82 11.77
CA PHE A 119 4.08 -9.01 10.66
C PHE A 119 2.96 -8.60 9.68
N GLU A 120 2.04 -9.48 9.38
CA GLU A 120 0.88 -9.22 8.54
C GLU A 120 -0.11 -8.26 9.21
N ASP A 121 -0.24 -8.27 10.54
CA ASP A 121 -1.05 -7.26 11.24
C ASP A 121 -0.43 -5.87 11.11
N ILE A 122 0.87 -5.74 11.43
CA ILE A 122 1.63 -4.50 11.32
C ILE A 122 1.54 -3.97 9.88
N ALA A 123 1.78 -4.83 8.89
CA ALA A 123 1.71 -4.46 7.49
C ALA A 123 0.29 -4.08 7.05
N ASN A 124 -0.74 -4.77 7.53
CA ASN A 124 -2.12 -4.42 7.21
C ASN A 124 -2.51 -3.07 7.80
N PHE A 125 -2.12 -2.75 9.04
CA PHE A 125 -2.38 -1.42 9.63
C PHE A 125 -1.61 -0.31 8.90
N ALA A 126 -0.34 -0.55 8.57
CA ALA A 126 0.45 0.39 7.77
C ALA A 126 -0.18 0.62 6.39
N MET A 127 -0.63 -0.46 5.75
CA MET A 127 -1.33 -0.39 4.47
C MET A 127 -2.65 0.38 4.59
N MET A 128 -3.45 0.17 5.64
CA MET A 128 -4.70 0.90 5.87
C MET A 128 -4.45 2.41 6.00
N LEU A 129 -3.47 2.83 6.81
CA LEU A 129 -3.06 4.23 6.94
C LEU A 129 -2.61 4.82 5.59
N HIS A 130 -1.77 4.08 4.85
CA HIS A 130 -1.32 4.51 3.53
C HIS A 130 -2.48 4.70 2.55
N GLN A 131 -3.42 3.73 2.47
CA GLN A 131 -4.55 3.82 1.54
C GLN A 131 -5.55 4.92 1.91
N ARG A 132 -5.61 5.30 3.19
CA ARG A 132 -6.43 6.41 3.68
C ARG A 132 -5.76 7.77 3.48
N GLY A 133 -4.50 7.82 3.03
CA GLY A 133 -3.75 9.06 2.87
C GLY A 133 -3.44 9.74 4.20
N SER A 134 -3.36 8.98 5.28
CA SER A 134 -3.11 9.49 6.63
C SER A 134 -1.77 10.23 6.70
N ASP A 135 -1.75 11.32 7.46
CA ASP A 135 -0.50 12.04 7.75
C ASP A 135 0.43 11.11 8.54
N PRO A 136 1.69 10.86 8.09
CA PRO A 136 2.64 10.01 8.81
C PRO A 136 2.82 10.37 10.29
N ALA A 137 2.58 11.63 10.65
CA ALA A 137 2.72 12.15 11.99
C ALA A 137 1.79 11.43 13.00
N VAL A 138 0.64 10.89 12.57
CA VAL A 138 -0.29 10.12 13.43
C VAL A 138 0.39 8.90 14.08
N LEU A 139 1.36 8.28 13.40
CA LEU A 139 2.12 7.15 13.92
C LEU A 139 3.05 7.59 15.06
N THR A 140 3.72 8.72 14.90
CA THR A 140 4.60 9.29 15.93
C THR A 140 3.80 9.68 17.17
N LEU A 141 2.60 10.24 16.98
CA LEU A 141 1.71 10.56 18.10
C LEU A 141 1.26 9.29 18.84
N ALA A 142 0.86 8.25 18.12
CA ALA A 142 0.49 6.96 18.72
C ALA A 142 1.67 6.36 19.52
N LEU A 143 2.89 6.45 18.99
CA LEU A 143 4.10 5.96 19.66
C LEU A 143 4.38 6.72 20.96
N TYR A 144 4.28 8.05 20.95
CA TYR A 144 4.47 8.88 22.14
C TYR A 144 3.39 8.63 23.20
N LYS A 145 2.12 8.50 22.79
CA LYS A 145 1.04 8.14 23.71
C LYS A 145 1.30 6.79 24.39
N ALA A 146 1.81 5.82 23.64
CA ALA A 146 2.17 4.51 24.18
C ALA A 146 3.44 4.56 25.06
N ASN A 147 4.36 5.48 24.79
CA ASN A 147 5.63 5.62 25.50
C ASN A 147 5.94 7.10 25.83
N PRO A 148 5.31 7.69 26.87
CA PRO A 148 5.45 9.12 27.17
C PRO A 148 6.87 9.57 27.55
N HIS A 149 7.72 8.62 27.96
CA HIS A 149 9.11 8.87 28.35
C HIS A 149 10.12 8.68 27.19
N MET A 150 9.63 8.35 25.99
CA MET A 150 10.50 8.19 24.83
C MET A 150 10.99 9.56 24.37
N GLU A 151 12.31 9.75 24.32
CA GLU A 151 12.87 10.97 23.73
C GLU A 151 12.61 11.00 22.22
N PRO A 152 12.22 12.16 21.67
CA PRO A 152 12.07 12.32 20.24
C PRO A 152 13.41 12.06 19.54
N VAL A 153 13.39 11.41 18.38
CA VAL A 153 14.61 11.23 17.56
C VAL A 153 14.96 12.54 16.80
N ALA A 154 13.98 13.43 16.64
CA ALA A 154 14.12 14.69 15.93
C ALA A 154 13.26 15.82 16.54
N TRP A 155 13.74 17.04 16.36
CA TRP A 155 13.11 18.28 16.84
C TRP A 155 13.02 19.30 15.70
N ASP A 156 11.91 20.01 15.63
CA ASP A 156 11.80 21.23 14.85
C ASP A 156 12.37 22.41 15.64
N VAL A 157 13.22 23.18 14.98
CA VAL A 157 13.77 24.44 15.46
C VAL A 157 12.93 25.56 14.85
N LEU A 158 12.36 26.38 15.71
CA LEU A 158 11.51 27.52 15.37
C LEU A 158 12.23 28.81 15.75
N SER A 159 11.99 29.86 14.97
CA SER A 159 12.39 31.21 15.31
C SER A 159 11.70 31.69 16.59
N SER A 160 12.19 32.80 17.15
CA SER A 160 11.56 33.48 18.29
C SER A 160 10.09 33.88 18.04
N ARG A 161 9.69 34.03 16.77
CA ARG A 161 8.31 34.32 16.34
C ARG A 161 7.46 33.06 16.10
N GLY A 162 8.01 31.87 16.35
CA GLY A 162 7.33 30.58 16.17
C GLY A 162 7.29 30.06 14.73
N SER A 163 7.90 30.76 13.77
CA SER A 163 8.03 30.28 12.39
C SER A 163 9.06 29.16 12.30
N TRP A 164 8.75 28.10 11.55
CA TRP A 164 9.65 26.97 11.32
C TRP A 164 10.95 27.41 10.63
N CYS A 165 12.09 26.91 11.13
CA CYS A 165 13.41 27.16 10.54
C CYS A 165 14.02 25.89 9.94
N LYS A 166 14.16 24.83 10.74
CA LYS A 166 14.78 23.55 10.32
C LYS A 166 14.41 22.41 11.26
N THR A 167 14.64 21.18 10.83
CA THR A 167 14.57 19.99 11.69
C THR A 167 15.99 19.50 12.04
N VAL A 168 16.22 19.15 13.30
CA VAL A 168 17.51 18.62 13.81
C VAL A 168 17.32 17.21 14.38
N ARG A 169 18.36 16.38 14.27
CA ARG A 169 18.41 15.03 14.88
C ARG A 169 19.45 15.03 15.99
N GLY A 170 19.19 14.29 17.07
CA GLY A 170 20.01 14.26 18.28
C GLY A 170 19.70 15.38 19.29
N HIS A 171 19.52 15.00 20.56
CA HIS A 171 19.08 15.88 21.65
C HIS A 171 20.07 17.04 21.88
N GLU A 172 21.37 16.75 21.81
CA GLU A 172 22.43 17.75 21.97
C GLU A 172 22.34 18.88 20.93
N THR A 173 22.00 18.55 19.69
CA THR A 173 21.89 19.56 18.61
C THR A 173 20.64 20.43 18.80
N ALA A 174 19.56 19.85 19.33
CA ALA A 174 18.37 20.60 19.70
C ALA A 174 18.65 21.56 20.86
N LEU A 175 19.30 21.08 21.93
CA LEU A 175 19.72 21.92 23.07
C LEU A 175 20.64 23.06 22.64
N ALA A 176 21.59 22.81 21.73
CA ALA A 176 22.47 23.86 21.20
C ALA A 176 21.68 24.94 20.43
N ALA A 177 20.59 24.58 19.76
CA ALA A 177 19.70 25.55 19.12
C ALA A 177 18.88 26.34 20.16
N GLU A 178 18.40 25.66 21.21
CA GLU A 178 17.69 26.29 22.31
C GLU A 178 18.55 27.31 23.06
N GLN A 179 19.80 26.96 23.36
CA GLN A 179 20.79 27.87 23.97
C GLN A 179 21.09 29.10 23.11
N ARG A 180 20.89 29.02 21.79
CA ARG A 180 21.01 30.15 20.85
C ARG A 180 19.74 30.99 20.74
N GLY A 181 18.74 30.73 21.57
CA GLY A 181 17.48 31.46 21.63
C GLY A 181 16.42 31.00 20.63
N PHE A 182 16.59 29.84 19.99
CA PHE A 182 15.54 29.23 19.18
C PHE A 182 14.58 28.44 20.05
N LYS A 183 13.31 28.41 19.67
CA LYS A 183 12.35 27.50 20.31
C LYS A 183 12.47 26.14 19.66
N ILE A 184 12.72 25.08 20.43
CA ILE A 184 12.70 23.71 19.92
C ILE A 184 11.38 23.04 20.26
N GLU A 185 10.86 22.26 19.34
CA GLU A 185 9.65 21.47 19.53
C GLU A 185 9.88 20.06 19.00
N PRO A 186 9.45 19.00 19.70
CA PRO A 186 9.54 17.66 19.14
C PRO A 186 8.81 17.55 17.79
N LEU A 187 9.40 16.81 16.85
CA LEU A 187 8.85 16.67 15.48
C LEU A 187 7.46 15.98 15.47
N TYR A 188 7.00 15.40 16.58
CA TYR A 188 5.64 14.87 16.71
C TYR A 188 4.56 15.93 16.95
N ARG A 189 4.88 17.21 17.22
CA ARG A 189 3.84 18.20 17.56
C ARG A 189 2.93 18.55 16.37
N HIS A 190 3.47 18.50 15.16
CA HIS A 190 2.69 18.70 13.93
C HIS A 190 1.69 17.55 13.65
N ALA A 191 1.82 16.42 14.37
CA ALA A 191 0.89 15.30 14.34
C ALA A 191 -0.39 15.50 15.16
N LEU A 192 -0.37 16.41 16.13
CA LEU A 192 -1.52 16.61 17.00
C LEU A 192 -2.65 17.20 16.16
N PRO A 193 -3.86 16.62 16.21
CA PRO A 193 -4.93 17.03 15.32
C PRO A 193 -5.13 18.54 15.45
N TYR A 194 -5.08 19.20 14.29
CA TYR A 194 -5.32 20.63 14.05
C TYR A 194 -6.53 21.20 14.83
N LYS A 195 -7.47 20.33 15.25
CA LYS A 195 -8.64 20.66 16.06
C LYS A 195 -8.33 21.22 17.46
N ALA A 196 -7.16 20.99 18.06
CA ALA A 196 -6.84 21.57 19.37
C ALA A 196 -6.42 23.06 19.32
N LYS A 197 -5.93 23.55 18.16
CA LYS A 197 -5.61 24.98 18.00
C LYS A 197 -6.86 25.86 17.81
N ALA A 198 -7.96 25.30 17.28
CA ALA A 198 -9.19 26.04 17.05
C ALA A 198 -10.00 26.32 18.34
N ALA A 199 -9.88 25.46 19.37
CA ALA A 199 -10.62 25.64 20.63
C ALA A 199 -10.07 26.78 21.51
N GLY A 200 -8.78 27.12 21.38
CA GLY A 200 -8.16 28.22 22.15
C GLY A 200 -8.26 29.61 21.50
N GLN A 201 -8.87 29.71 20.32
CA GLN A 201 -8.98 30.97 19.57
C GLN A 201 -10.39 31.57 19.56
N LEU A 202 -11.37 30.91 20.18
CA LEU A 202 -12.76 31.39 20.28
C LEU A 202 -13.14 31.97 21.65
N GLU A 203 -12.26 31.96 22.66
CA GLU A 203 -12.52 32.59 23.98
C GLU A 203 -11.85 33.98 24.14
N LYS A 204 -11.47 34.65 23.04
CA LYS A 204 -10.97 36.04 23.08
C LYS A 204 -11.84 37.07 22.36
N CYS A 205 -13.11 36.76 22.17
CA CYS A 205 -14.12 37.75 21.80
C CYS A 205 -15.38 37.58 22.65
N ALA A 206 -15.28 37.98 23.92
CA ALA A 206 -16.36 38.56 24.71
C ALA A 206 -15.70 39.45 25.78
#